data_AF-A0AA40D5S8-F1
#
_entry.id   AF-A0AA40D5S8-F1
#
_cell.length_a   1.000
_cell.length_b   1.000
_cell.length_c   1.000
_cell.angle_alpha   90.00
_cell.angle_beta   90.00
_cell.angle_gamma   90.00
#
_symmetry.space_group_name_H-M   'P 1'
#
loop_
_entity.id
_entity.type
_entity.pdbx_description
1 polymer ?
#
loop_
_entity_poly.entity_id
_entity_poly.type
_entity_poly.pdbx_seq_one_letter_code
_entity_poly.pdbx_strand_id
1 'polypeptide(L)'
;MSLNLVIDFPEDEDEPWVIEHKIFDVLSEYLQPNSQASPPEVALKFNELFQLNQRENEKANPEGFLWQLWDIVFNVAEQVPYSHTSQDRLVELIAALRDAHFQPNPFAELKCMGPALTERFNQISTEPPTSGDGERNNSWKNLNALAARLTRAGFGVRSRDAVIALSLALENRPHPRSRAYQERGRALNFHVPIAANWMQKCARELYLQIKSGESVQGPPWKGKRGIFDERWNFWKEQFGDIAEHEDACEDSVRAGARLAAQKMIEAESSDDV
;
A
#
# COMPACT_ATOMS: atom_id res chain seq x y z
N MET A 1 3.63 -19.66 -2.26
CA MET A 1 5.07 -19.73 -1.93
C MET A 1 5.21 -19.24 -0.51
N SER A 2 6.01 -19.89 0.34
CA SER A 2 6.20 -19.42 1.73
C SER A 2 6.87 -18.04 1.75
N LEU A 3 6.52 -17.22 2.74
CA LEU A 3 7.12 -15.90 2.91
C LEU A 3 8.36 -16.02 3.78
N ASN A 4 9.44 -15.36 3.38
CA ASN A 4 10.62 -15.19 4.22
C ASN A 4 10.64 -13.74 4.72
N LEU A 5 10.02 -13.51 5.87
CA LEU A 5 9.85 -12.20 6.49
C LEU A 5 10.96 -11.99 7.52
N VAL A 6 11.54 -10.80 7.56
CA VAL A 6 12.61 -10.45 8.49
C VAL A 6 12.45 -9.01 8.95
N ILE A 7 12.60 -8.74 10.24
CA ILE A 7 12.83 -7.40 10.78
C ILE A 7 14.14 -7.45 11.56
N ASP A 8 15.01 -6.49 11.29
CA ASP A 8 16.22 -6.28 12.08
C ASP A 8 15.87 -5.36 13.26
N PHE A 9 15.83 -5.93 14.46
CA PHE A 9 15.60 -5.18 15.68
C PHE A 9 16.97 -4.77 16.24
N PRO A 10 17.27 -3.47 16.40
CA PRO A 10 18.57 -3.04 16.87
C PRO A 10 18.88 -3.61 18.25
N GLU A 11 20.11 -4.09 18.46
CA GLU A 11 20.59 -4.55 19.77
C GLU A 11 20.76 -3.33 20.69
N ASP A 12 19.70 -2.96 21.41
CA ASP A 12 19.78 -1.96 22.47
C ASP A 12 19.84 -2.68 23.82
N GLU A 13 20.93 -2.48 24.58
CA GLU A 13 21.18 -3.19 25.85
C GLU A 13 20.22 -2.73 26.97
N ASP A 14 19.59 -1.56 26.82
CA ASP A 14 18.82 -0.89 27.88
C ASP A 14 17.30 -1.18 27.84
N GLU A 15 16.74 -1.67 26.74
CA GLU A 15 15.31 -2.02 26.63
C GLU A 15 15.10 -3.23 25.72
N PRO A 16 14.86 -4.43 26.27
CA PRO A 16 14.75 -5.63 25.45
C PRO A 16 13.43 -5.62 24.65
N TRP A 17 13.53 -5.68 23.32
CA TRP A 17 12.46 -5.67 22.30
C TRP A 17 11.51 -6.90 22.32
N VAL A 18 11.18 -7.40 23.51
CA VAL A 18 10.45 -8.65 23.72
C VAL A 18 9.04 -8.60 23.14
N ILE A 19 8.38 -7.44 23.17
CA ILE A 19 7.01 -7.30 22.68
C ILE A 19 6.99 -7.24 21.16
N GLU A 20 7.98 -6.59 20.56
CA GLU A 20 8.17 -6.40 19.14
C GLU A 20 8.47 -7.71 18.44
N HIS A 21 9.37 -8.51 19.01
CA HIS A 21 9.61 -9.89 18.58
C HIS A 21 8.33 -10.71 18.63
N LYS A 22 7.54 -10.62 19.72
CA LYS A 22 6.27 -11.36 19.83
C LYS A 22 5.24 -10.88 18.80
N ILE A 23 5.12 -9.58 18.54
CA ILE A 23 4.24 -9.04 17.50
C ILE A 23 4.66 -9.58 16.14
N PHE A 24 5.96 -9.51 15.82
CA PHE A 24 6.52 -9.99 14.58
C PHE A 24 6.32 -11.50 14.39
N ASP A 25 6.54 -12.31 15.42
CA ASP A 25 6.36 -13.76 15.37
C ASP A 25 4.90 -14.14 15.08
N VAL A 26 3.96 -13.53 15.81
CA VAL A 26 2.52 -13.73 15.61
C VAL A 26 2.10 -13.34 14.19
N LEU A 27 2.58 -12.20 13.70
CA LEU A 27 2.28 -11.72 12.35
C LEU A 27 2.90 -12.64 11.29
N SER A 28 4.16 -13.01 11.45
CA SER A 28 4.90 -13.83 10.49
C SER A 28 4.31 -15.22 10.36
N GLU A 29 3.90 -15.85 11.47
CA GLU A 29 3.18 -17.12 11.48
C GLU A 29 1.83 -17.01 10.76
N TYR A 30 1.06 -15.95 11.03
CA TYR A 30 -0.24 -15.74 10.42
C TYR A 30 -0.19 -15.54 8.91
N LEU A 31 0.84 -14.87 8.40
CA LEU A 31 0.94 -14.54 6.97
C LEU A 31 1.47 -15.69 6.11
N GLN A 32 1.95 -16.79 6.72
CA GLN A 32 2.36 -17.94 5.93
C GLN A 32 1.15 -18.56 5.20
N PRO A 33 1.31 -18.99 3.93
CA PRO A 33 0.21 -19.54 3.14
C PRO A 33 -0.44 -20.80 3.74
N ASN A 34 0.30 -21.56 4.55
CA ASN A 34 -0.16 -22.77 5.22
C ASN A 34 -0.77 -22.51 6.60
N SER A 35 -0.72 -21.27 7.09
CA SER A 35 -1.27 -20.90 8.38
C SER A 35 -2.79 -21.12 8.40
N GLN A 36 -3.25 -21.86 9.40
CA GLN A 36 -4.69 -22.09 9.63
C GLN A 36 -5.29 -21.07 10.60
N ALA A 37 -4.46 -20.16 11.13
CA ALA A 37 -4.93 -19.14 12.05
C ALA A 37 -5.90 -18.20 11.35
N SER A 38 -7.05 -17.99 11.98
CA SER A 38 -8.07 -17.05 11.53
C SER A 38 -7.77 -15.62 12.00
N PRO A 39 -8.24 -14.59 11.27
CA PRO A 39 -8.04 -13.21 11.68
C PRO A 39 -8.49 -12.89 13.12
N PRO A 40 -9.66 -13.37 13.62
CA PRO A 40 -10.07 -13.13 15.01
C PRO A 40 -9.15 -13.76 16.07
N GLU A 41 -8.62 -14.96 15.82
CA GLU A 41 -7.68 -15.61 16.74
C GLU A 41 -6.38 -14.81 16.85
N VAL A 42 -5.90 -14.26 15.74
CA VAL A 42 -4.67 -13.43 15.73
C VAL A 42 -4.93 -12.07 16.35
N ALA A 43 -6.12 -11.47 16.13
CA ALA A 43 -6.53 -10.25 16.82
C ALA A 43 -6.55 -10.45 18.35
N LEU A 44 -7.00 -11.62 18.83
CA LEU A 44 -6.94 -11.96 20.25
C LEU A 44 -5.49 -12.00 20.77
N LYS A 45 -4.57 -12.66 20.05
CA LYS A 45 -3.14 -12.69 20.40
C LYS A 45 -2.55 -11.28 20.50
N PHE A 46 -2.89 -10.37 19.57
CA PHE A 46 -2.43 -8.98 19.65
C PHE A 46 -3.05 -8.21 20.83
N ASN A 47 -4.32 -8.46 21.17
CA ASN A 47 -4.90 -7.90 22.39
C ASN A 47 -4.20 -8.43 23.64
N GLU A 48 -3.86 -9.71 23.70
CA GLU A 48 -3.09 -10.29 24.82
C GLU A 48 -1.72 -9.64 24.95
N LEU A 49 -1.00 -9.40 23.85
CA LEU A 49 0.27 -8.66 23.85
C LEU A 49 0.10 -7.21 24.29
N PHE A 50 -0.97 -6.54 23.86
CA PHE A 50 -1.30 -5.20 24.32
C PHE A 50 -1.48 -5.19 25.85
N GLN A 51 -2.30 -6.10 26.39
CA GLN A 51 -2.56 -6.21 27.82
C GLN A 51 -1.30 -6.58 28.61
N LEU A 52 -0.44 -7.42 28.05
CA LEU A 52 0.85 -7.79 28.65
C LEU A 52 1.74 -6.56 28.79
N ASN A 53 1.90 -5.78 27.70
CA ASN A 53 2.69 -4.55 27.70
C ASN A 53 2.18 -3.55 28.76
N GLN A 54 0.86 -3.40 28.90
CA GLN A 54 0.29 -2.52 29.93
C GLN A 54 0.55 -2.98 31.38
N ARG A 55 0.76 -4.28 31.61
CA ARG A 55 1.00 -4.83 32.96
C ARG A 55 2.47 -4.86 33.34
N GLU A 56 3.33 -5.19 32.40
CA GLU A 56 4.76 -5.43 32.65
C GLU A 56 5.62 -4.17 32.49
N ASN A 57 5.14 -3.15 31.79
CA ASN A 57 5.86 -1.89 31.61
C ASN A 57 5.20 -0.77 32.42
N GLU A 58 5.85 -0.33 33.51
CA GLU A 58 5.35 0.77 34.37
C GLU A 58 5.22 2.11 33.62
N LYS A 59 5.95 2.28 32.51
CA LYS A 59 5.88 3.43 31.60
C LYS A 59 5.05 3.14 30.35
N ALA A 60 4.24 2.07 30.36
CA ALA A 60 3.45 1.66 29.21
C ALA A 60 2.62 2.82 28.67
N ASN A 61 2.87 3.14 27.40
CA ASN A 61 2.07 4.08 26.64
C ASN A 61 1.21 3.28 25.65
N PRO A 62 -0.13 3.22 25.83
CA PRO A 62 -1.02 2.58 24.87
C PRO A 62 -0.81 3.05 23.43
N GLU A 63 -0.59 4.35 23.23
CA GLU A 63 -0.35 4.91 21.90
C GLU A 63 1.00 4.47 21.33
N GLY A 64 2.03 4.36 22.18
CA GLY A 64 3.36 3.85 21.82
C GLY A 64 3.30 2.41 21.32
N PHE A 65 2.55 1.54 22.00
CA PHE A 65 2.31 0.17 21.54
C PHE A 65 1.62 0.14 20.17
N LEU A 66 0.58 0.97 19.98
CA LEU A 66 -0.14 1.01 18.70
C LEU A 66 0.76 1.49 17.56
N TRP A 67 1.57 2.52 17.79
CA TRP A 67 2.57 2.98 16.84
C TRP A 67 3.52 1.86 16.41
N GLN A 68 4.07 1.14 17.39
CA GLN A 68 4.98 0.04 17.16
C GLN A 68 4.33 -1.15 16.44
N LEU A 69 3.10 -1.50 16.81
CA LEU A 69 2.33 -2.52 16.11
C LEU A 69 2.19 -2.17 14.63
N TRP A 70 1.78 -0.94 14.31
CA TRP A 70 1.62 -0.51 12.92
C TRP A 70 2.96 -0.42 12.19
N ASP A 71 4.01 0.01 12.86
CA ASP A 71 5.36 0.06 12.31
C ASP A 71 5.82 -1.33 11.84
N ILE A 72 5.62 -2.37 12.67
CA ILE A 72 5.94 -3.76 12.36
C ILE A 72 5.02 -4.31 11.25
N VAL A 73 3.70 -4.05 11.34
CA VAL A 73 2.74 -4.50 10.33
C VAL A 73 3.11 -3.99 8.94
N PHE A 74 3.46 -2.71 8.82
CA PHE A 74 3.81 -2.13 7.53
C PHE A 74 5.21 -2.51 7.05
N ASN A 75 6.18 -2.68 7.95
CA ASN A 75 7.50 -3.23 7.59
C ASN A 75 7.37 -4.63 6.98
N VAL A 76 6.54 -5.48 7.59
CA VAL A 76 6.24 -6.80 7.04
C VAL A 76 5.49 -6.69 5.71
N ALA A 77 4.52 -5.78 5.60
CA ALA A 77 3.75 -5.59 4.36
C ALA A 77 4.63 -5.22 3.16
N GLU A 78 5.69 -4.45 3.37
CA GLU A 78 6.68 -4.11 2.34
C GLU A 78 7.39 -5.35 1.77
N GLN A 79 7.50 -6.42 2.55
CA GLN A 79 8.16 -7.66 2.15
C GLN A 79 7.19 -8.65 1.49
N VAL A 80 5.87 -8.48 1.68
CA VAL A 80 4.86 -9.35 1.08
C VAL A 80 4.69 -9.00 -0.40
N PRO A 81 4.95 -9.92 -1.35
CA PRO A 81 4.78 -9.62 -2.77
C PRO A 81 3.37 -9.11 -3.08
N TYR A 82 3.26 -8.07 -3.89
CA TYR A 82 2.00 -7.36 -4.19
C TYR A 82 0.83 -8.24 -4.68
N SER A 83 1.15 -9.34 -5.35
CA SER A 83 0.21 -10.33 -5.88
C SER A 83 -0.07 -11.49 -4.93
N HIS A 84 0.67 -11.60 -3.82
CA HIS A 84 0.53 -12.67 -2.85
C HIS A 84 -0.77 -12.52 -2.05
N THR A 85 -1.41 -13.65 -1.71
CA THR A 85 -2.68 -13.68 -0.97
C THR A 85 -2.56 -13.12 0.45
N SER A 86 -1.36 -13.13 1.04
CA SER A 86 -1.11 -12.53 2.36
C SER A 86 -1.33 -11.02 2.40
N GLN A 87 -1.36 -10.34 1.24
CA GLN A 87 -1.80 -8.95 1.16
C GLN A 87 -3.27 -8.80 1.60
N ASP A 88 -4.14 -9.72 1.18
CA ASP A 88 -5.55 -9.71 1.60
C ASP A 88 -5.68 -10.20 3.06
N ARG A 89 -4.87 -11.16 3.52
CA ARG A 89 -4.82 -11.59 4.93
C ARG A 89 -4.47 -10.45 5.90
N LEU A 90 -3.57 -9.54 5.51
CA LEU A 90 -3.25 -8.34 6.30
C LEU A 90 -4.47 -7.44 6.48
N VAL A 91 -5.24 -7.22 5.41
CA VAL A 91 -6.47 -6.40 5.44
C VAL A 91 -7.53 -7.06 6.32
N GLU A 92 -7.70 -8.38 6.22
CA GLU A 92 -8.61 -9.16 7.07
C GLU A 92 -8.23 -9.08 8.56
N LEU A 93 -6.94 -9.10 8.88
CA LEU A 93 -6.45 -8.94 10.25
C LEU A 93 -6.74 -7.53 10.80
N ILE A 94 -6.51 -6.50 10.00
CA ILE A 94 -6.84 -5.11 10.38
C ILE A 94 -8.34 -4.95 10.63
N ALA A 95 -9.18 -5.58 9.79
CA ALA A 95 -10.62 -5.63 10.00
C ALA A 95 -10.99 -6.32 11.31
N ALA A 96 -10.40 -7.49 11.57
CA ALA A 96 -10.66 -8.25 12.79
C ALA A 96 -10.24 -7.49 14.06
N LEU A 97 -9.13 -6.76 14.03
CA LEU A 97 -8.71 -5.89 15.13
C LEU A 97 -9.73 -4.77 15.40
N ARG A 98 -10.15 -4.06 14.35
CA ARG A 98 -11.16 -2.98 14.45
C ARG A 98 -12.48 -3.51 15.03
N ASP A 99 -12.95 -4.65 14.53
CA ASP A 99 -14.29 -5.17 14.79
C ASP A 99 -14.35 -6.07 16.03
N ALA A 100 -13.22 -6.39 16.66
CA ALA A 100 -13.17 -7.25 17.83
C ALA A 100 -13.96 -6.68 19.02
N HIS A 101 -14.66 -7.58 19.72
CA HIS A 101 -15.46 -7.26 20.90
C HIS A 101 -14.64 -7.25 22.20
N PHE A 102 -13.48 -6.58 22.19
CA PHE A 102 -12.69 -6.36 23.41
C PHE A 102 -13.27 -5.21 24.25
N GLN A 103 -13.05 -5.23 25.57
CA GLN A 103 -13.57 -4.21 26.49
C GLN A 103 -12.46 -3.71 27.43
N PRO A 104 -11.90 -2.50 27.22
CA PRO A 104 -12.04 -1.68 25.99
C PRO A 104 -11.32 -2.32 24.78
N ASN A 105 -11.77 -2.02 23.55
CA ASN A 105 -11.01 -2.39 22.34
C ASN A 105 -10.02 -1.27 21.98
N PRO A 106 -8.70 -1.47 22.18
CA PRO A 106 -7.70 -0.46 21.86
C PRO A 106 -7.55 -0.20 20.35
N PHE A 107 -8.03 -1.11 19.50
CA PHE A 107 -7.87 -1.07 18.05
C PHE A 107 -9.11 -0.55 17.29
N ALA A 108 -10.23 -0.30 17.97
CA ALA A 108 -11.51 0.05 17.33
C ALA A 108 -11.42 1.29 16.41
N GLU A 109 -10.58 2.26 16.77
CA GLU A 109 -10.37 3.49 16.00
C GLU A 109 -9.14 3.44 15.08
N LEU A 110 -8.40 2.31 15.08
CA LEU A 110 -7.14 2.15 14.33
C LEU A 110 -6.18 3.33 14.50
N LYS A 111 -6.07 3.85 15.73
CA LYS A 111 -5.21 4.99 16.06
C LYS A 111 -3.78 4.74 15.60
N CYS A 112 -3.12 5.79 15.13
CA CYS A 112 -1.75 5.78 14.61
C CYS A 112 -1.52 5.02 13.30
N MET A 113 -2.49 4.22 12.81
CA MET A 113 -2.33 3.43 11.58
C MET A 113 -2.07 4.33 10.35
N GLY A 114 -2.87 5.37 10.15
CA GLY A 114 -2.71 6.30 9.02
C GLY A 114 -1.37 7.05 9.02
N PRO A 115 -0.98 7.69 10.14
CA PRO A 115 0.34 8.29 10.30
C PRO A 115 1.49 7.30 10.06
N ALA A 116 1.45 6.10 10.65
CA ALA A 116 2.47 5.08 10.48
C ALA A 116 2.64 4.64 9.02
N LEU A 117 1.53 4.41 8.31
CA LEU A 117 1.59 4.09 6.89
C LEU A 117 2.19 5.25 6.06
N THR A 118 1.82 6.49 6.39
CA THR A 118 2.36 7.68 5.71
C THR A 118 3.86 7.83 5.93
N GLU A 119 4.34 7.55 7.13
CA GLU A 119 5.77 7.58 7.45
C GLU A 119 6.55 6.54 6.65
N ARG A 120 6.04 5.30 6.54
CA ARG A 120 6.63 4.27 5.68
C ARG A 120 6.73 4.70 4.22
N PHE A 121 5.66 5.28 3.65
CA PHE A 121 5.71 5.82 2.29
C PHE A 121 6.77 6.91 2.11
N ASN A 122 7.05 7.71 3.13
CA ASN A 122 8.08 8.75 3.06
C ASN A 122 9.51 8.20 3.16
N GLN A 123 9.69 6.99 3.72
CA GLN A 123 11.00 6.34 3.90
C GLN A 123 11.40 5.48 2.69
N ILE A 124 10.44 4.98 1.92
CA ILE A 124 10.70 4.07 0.81
C ILE A 124 11.04 4.83 -0.49
N SER A 125 12.06 4.34 -1.21
CA SER A 125 12.41 4.85 -2.53
C SER A 125 11.29 4.61 -3.55
N THR A 126 10.99 5.64 -4.33
CA THR A 126 10.10 5.52 -5.50
C THR A 126 10.85 5.18 -6.78
N GLU A 127 12.18 5.15 -6.75
CA GLU A 127 12.98 4.83 -7.94
C GLU A 127 12.92 3.34 -8.29
N PRO A 128 12.91 2.96 -9.58
CA PRO A 128 13.00 1.56 -9.96
C PRO A 128 14.28 0.91 -9.37
N PRO A 129 14.26 -0.38 -8.99
CA PRO A 129 15.42 -1.08 -8.44
C PRO A 129 16.53 -1.24 -9.46
N THR A 130 17.79 -1.13 -9.04
CA THR A 130 18.93 -1.33 -9.94
C THR A 130 19.09 -2.80 -10.30
N SER A 131 19.66 -3.07 -11.48
CA SER A 131 19.91 -4.43 -11.95
C SER A 131 20.82 -5.17 -10.96
N GLY A 132 20.25 -6.05 -10.14
CA GLY A 132 20.96 -6.75 -9.06
C GLY A 132 20.13 -6.95 -7.79
N ASP A 133 19.10 -6.13 -7.60
CA ASP A 133 18.35 -6.09 -6.32
C ASP A 133 17.27 -7.19 -6.16
N GLY A 134 17.02 -7.98 -7.21
CA GLY A 134 16.02 -9.06 -7.22
C GLY A 134 14.57 -8.61 -6.97
N GLU A 135 13.60 -9.54 -7.04
CA GLU A 135 12.19 -9.28 -6.69
C GLU A 135 11.99 -8.91 -5.21
N ARG A 136 13.01 -9.14 -4.36
CA ARG A 136 13.01 -8.81 -2.93
C ARG A 136 12.95 -7.31 -2.65
N ASN A 137 13.30 -6.46 -3.62
CA ASN A 137 13.49 -5.03 -3.40
C ASN A 137 12.40 -4.17 -4.05
N ASN A 138 11.13 -4.55 -3.90
CA ASN A 138 10.01 -3.74 -4.38
C ASN A 138 9.03 -3.34 -3.27
N SER A 139 9.57 -2.89 -2.14
CA SER A 139 8.84 -2.41 -0.97
C SER A 139 7.78 -1.38 -1.36
N TRP A 140 8.09 -0.47 -2.29
CA TRP A 140 7.13 0.53 -2.73
C TRP A 140 5.91 -0.08 -3.45
N LYS A 141 6.12 -1.03 -4.38
CA LYS A 141 5.01 -1.74 -5.05
C LYS A 141 4.19 -2.55 -4.07
N ASN A 142 4.84 -3.24 -3.13
CA ASN A 142 4.18 -4.07 -2.14
C ASN A 142 3.32 -3.22 -1.20
N LEU A 143 3.85 -2.10 -0.71
CA LEU A 143 3.12 -1.17 0.15
C LEU A 143 1.95 -0.49 -0.57
N ASN A 144 2.14 -0.06 -1.83
CA ASN A 144 1.04 0.45 -2.66
C ASN A 144 -0.08 -0.58 -2.81
N ALA A 145 0.27 -1.86 -2.97
CA ALA A 145 -0.72 -2.93 -3.14
C ALA A 145 -1.52 -3.21 -1.86
N LEU A 146 -0.91 -3.05 -0.68
CA LEU A 146 -1.64 -3.05 0.58
C LEU A 146 -2.54 -1.81 0.68
N ALA A 147 -2.00 -0.62 0.43
CA ALA A 147 -2.72 0.65 0.54
C ALA A 147 -3.96 0.71 -0.37
N ALA A 148 -3.88 0.16 -1.58
CA ALA A 148 -5.02 0.05 -2.48
C ALA A 148 -6.11 -0.89 -1.95
N ARG A 149 -5.73 -2.01 -1.31
CA ARG A 149 -6.69 -2.92 -0.70
C ARG A 149 -7.31 -2.35 0.59
N LEU A 150 -6.53 -1.63 1.40
CA LEU A 150 -7.03 -0.90 2.57
C LEU A 150 -8.06 0.17 2.17
N THR A 151 -7.77 0.89 1.07
CA THR A 151 -8.69 1.86 0.48
C THR A 151 -10.01 1.20 0.08
N ARG A 152 -9.95 0.10 -0.68
CA ARG A 152 -11.14 -0.70 -1.05
C ARG A 152 -11.92 -1.17 0.18
N ALA A 153 -11.24 -1.56 1.24
CA ALA A 153 -11.85 -2.07 2.46
C ALA A 153 -12.40 -0.97 3.39
N GLY A 154 -12.27 0.31 3.02
CA GLY A 154 -12.80 1.43 3.80
C GLY A 154 -11.95 1.82 5.02
N PHE A 155 -10.68 1.41 5.09
CA PHE A 155 -9.76 1.78 6.17
C PHE A 155 -9.08 3.15 5.98
N GLY A 156 -9.81 4.08 5.35
CA GLY A 156 -9.30 5.39 4.93
C GLY A 156 -8.84 5.39 3.48
N VAL A 157 -9.25 6.41 2.72
CA VAL A 157 -8.90 6.54 1.30
C VAL A 157 -7.48 7.09 1.17
N ARG A 158 -6.61 6.32 0.52
CA ARG A 158 -5.18 6.64 0.32
C ARG A 158 -4.92 7.36 -1.00
N SER A 159 -5.79 8.30 -1.35
CA SER A 159 -5.74 9.04 -2.63
C SER A 159 -4.44 9.77 -2.88
N ARG A 160 -3.77 10.29 -1.84
CA ARG A 160 -2.43 10.91 -1.99
C ARG A 160 -1.42 9.93 -2.58
N ASP A 161 -1.38 8.70 -2.08
CA ASP A 161 -0.43 7.69 -2.55
C ASP A 161 -0.79 7.23 -3.97
N ALA A 162 -2.09 7.03 -4.23
CA ALA A 162 -2.59 6.71 -5.56
C ALA A 162 -2.21 7.79 -6.59
N VAL A 163 -2.39 9.07 -6.25
CA VAL A 163 -2.03 10.22 -7.09
C VAL A 163 -0.53 10.22 -7.38
N ILE A 164 0.32 10.00 -6.38
CA ILE A 164 1.77 9.92 -6.58
C ILE A 164 2.11 8.78 -7.54
N ALA A 165 1.52 7.59 -7.33
CA ALA A 165 1.77 6.44 -8.19
C ALA A 165 1.33 6.66 -9.64
N LEU A 166 0.14 7.24 -9.85
CA LEU A 166 -0.39 7.60 -11.16
C LEU A 166 0.49 8.67 -11.84
N SER A 167 0.93 9.68 -11.09
CA SER A 167 1.79 10.75 -11.63
C SER A 167 3.14 10.20 -12.10
N LEU A 168 3.79 9.35 -11.28
CA LEU A 168 5.06 8.73 -11.64
C LEU A 168 4.95 7.83 -12.88
N ALA A 169 3.83 7.12 -13.02
CA ALA A 169 3.60 6.22 -14.14
C ALA A 169 3.18 6.93 -15.44
N LEU A 170 2.37 8.00 -15.35
CA LEU A 170 1.56 8.49 -16.49
C LEU A 170 1.86 9.93 -16.88
N GLU A 171 2.37 10.76 -15.97
CA GLU A 171 2.61 12.19 -16.24
C GLU A 171 4.05 12.46 -16.72
N ASN A 172 4.99 11.56 -16.40
CA ASN A 172 6.40 11.73 -16.72
C ASN A 172 6.75 11.12 -18.08
N ARG A 173 6.65 11.92 -19.15
CA ARG A 173 7.18 11.56 -20.48
C ARG A 173 8.51 12.24 -20.76
N PRO A 174 9.66 11.53 -20.70
CA PRO A 174 10.95 12.11 -21.01
C PRO A 174 11.04 12.50 -22.50
N HIS A 175 11.71 13.61 -22.79
CA HIS A 175 11.94 14.04 -24.17
C HIS A 175 12.76 12.97 -24.93
N PRO A 176 12.45 12.62 -26.20
CA PRO A 176 13.12 11.56 -26.97
C PRO A 176 14.64 11.63 -27.07
N ARG A 177 15.21 12.81 -26.86
CA ARG A 177 16.66 13.09 -26.91
C ARG A 177 17.35 13.05 -25.55
N SER A 178 16.62 12.82 -24.47
CA SER A 178 17.16 12.81 -23.11
C SER A 178 17.64 11.43 -22.70
N ARG A 179 18.62 11.36 -21.79
CA ARG A 179 19.05 10.08 -21.19
C ARG A 179 17.89 9.35 -20.51
N ALA A 180 16.98 10.08 -19.87
CA ALA A 180 15.79 9.51 -19.24
C ALA A 180 14.88 8.76 -20.24
N TYR A 181 14.89 9.14 -21.52
CA TYR A 181 14.16 8.41 -22.55
C TYR A 181 14.76 7.03 -22.85
N GLN A 182 16.08 6.86 -22.70
CA GLN A 182 16.73 5.56 -22.87
C GLN A 182 16.39 4.59 -21.73
N GLU A 183 16.12 5.13 -20.54
CA GLU A 183 15.75 4.35 -19.34
C GLU A 183 14.22 4.21 -19.17
N ARG A 184 13.42 4.74 -20.11
CA ARG A 184 11.95 4.80 -19.99
C ARG A 184 11.28 3.45 -19.86
N GLY A 185 11.79 2.42 -20.54
CA GLY A 185 11.23 1.06 -20.45
C GLY A 185 11.28 0.50 -19.03
N ARG A 186 12.40 0.73 -18.33
CA ARG A 186 12.58 0.36 -16.93
C ARG A 186 11.61 1.11 -16.01
N ALA A 187 11.44 2.42 -16.23
CA ALA A 187 10.49 3.23 -15.47
C ALA A 187 9.04 2.76 -15.69
N LEU A 188 8.65 2.49 -16.94
CA LEU A 188 7.34 1.98 -17.29
C LEU A 188 7.07 0.61 -16.67
N ASN A 189 8.01 -0.34 -16.80
CA ASN A 189 7.90 -1.68 -16.23
C ASN A 189 7.78 -1.67 -14.69
N PHE A 190 8.28 -0.61 -14.05
CA PHE A 190 8.18 -0.45 -12.61
C PHE A 190 6.89 0.26 -12.18
N HIS A 191 6.63 1.47 -12.69
CA HIS A 191 5.56 2.33 -12.19
C HIS A 191 4.17 1.98 -12.74
N VAL A 192 4.06 1.57 -14.00
CA VAL A 192 2.75 1.30 -14.62
C VAL A 192 2.01 0.17 -13.92
N PRO A 193 2.65 -0.98 -13.56
CA PRO A 193 1.96 -2.01 -12.78
C PRO A 193 1.47 -1.55 -11.41
N ILE A 194 2.15 -0.59 -10.78
CA ILE A 194 1.79 -0.04 -9.46
C ILE A 194 0.55 0.83 -9.59
N ALA A 195 0.57 1.77 -10.54
CA ALA A 195 -0.58 2.61 -10.86
C ALA A 195 -1.78 1.78 -11.33
N ALA A 196 -1.55 0.75 -12.15
CA ALA A 196 -2.59 -0.17 -12.58
C ALA A 196 -3.20 -0.95 -11.42
N ASN A 197 -2.42 -1.29 -10.39
CA ASN A 197 -2.93 -1.98 -9.20
C ASN A 197 -3.96 -1.13 -8.44
N TRP A 198 -3.71 0.17 -8.30
CA TRP A 198 -4.69 1.11 -7.72
C TRP A 198 -6.02 1.07 -8.46
N MET A 199 -6.00 1.14 -9.79
CA MET A 199 -7.24 1.11 -10.57
C MET A 199 -7.95 -0.24 -10.47
N GLN A 200 -7.19 -1.34 -10.49
CA GLN A 200 -7.76 -2.68 -10.37
C GLN A 200 -8.37 -2.98 -9.00
N LYS A 201 -7.80 -2.41 -7.93
CA LYS A 201 -8.23 -2.71 -6.56
C LYS A 201 -9.25 -1.70 -6.04
N CYS A 202 -9.13 -0.42 -6.37
CA CYS A 202 -9.99 0.60 -5.77
C CYS A 202 -10.26 1.82 -6.67
N ALA A 203 -10.42 1.63 -7.98
CA ALA A 203 -10.79 2.73 -8.88
C ALA A 203 -12.07 3.45 -8.44
N ARG A 204 -13.07 2.70 -7.96
CA ARG A 204 -14.37 3.26 -7.53
C ARG A 204 -14.22 4.17 -6.33
N GLU A 205 -13.52 3.73 -5.30
CA GLU A 205 -13.31 4.48 -4.06
C GLU A 205 -12.52 5.77 -4.34
N LEU A 206 -11.53 5.71 -5.24
CA LEU A 206 -10.79 6.88 -5.70
C LEU A 206 -11.69 7.84 -6.51
N TYR A 207 -12.51 7.30 -7.42
CA TYR A 207 -13.44 8.11 -8.23
C TYR A 207 -14.50 8.82 -7.38
N LEU A 208 -15.06 8.14 -6.38
CA LEU A 208 -16.00 8.75 -5.42
C LEU A 208 -15.36 9.89 -4.64
N GLN A 209 -14.10 9.75 -4.22
CA GLN A 209 -13.37 10.84 -3.55
C GLN A 209 -13.08 12.02 -4.51
N ILE A 210 -12.86 11.73 -5.79
CA ILE A 210 -12.75 12.78 -6.82
C ILE A 210 -14.06 13.55 -6.93
N LYS A 211 -15.20 12.86 -6.95
CA LYS A 211 -16.53 13.47 -7.03
C LYS A 211 -16.96 14.23 -5.79
N SER A 212 -16.47 13.87 -4.61
CA SER A 212 -16.76 14.62 -3.37
C SER A 212 -16.10 15.99 -3.30
N GLY A 213 -15.20 16.33 -4.23
CA GLY A 213 -14.51 17.62 -4.29
C GLY A 213 -13.35 17.77 -3.31
N GLU A 214 -12.94 16.68 -2.64
CA GLU A 214 -11.75 16.67 -1.79
C GLU A 214 -10.48 16.78 -2.63
N SER A 215 -9.81 17.94 -2.57
CA SER A 215 -8.62 18.21 -3.39
C SER A 215 -7.34 17.63 -2.77
N VAL A 216 -6.83 16.54 -3.32
CA VAL A 216 -5.53 15.95 -2.92
C VAL A 216 -4.38 16.55 -3.73
N GLN A 217 -3.57 17.43 -3.13
CA GLN A 217 -2.42 18.00 -3.84
C GLN A 217 -1.32 16.94 -4.07
N GLY A 218 -0.75 16.90 -5.28
CA GLY A 218 0.36 16.00 -5.64
C GLY A 218 1.09 16.45 -6.93
N PRO A 219 2.43 16.38 -6.99
CA PRO A 219 3.23 16.84 -8.13
C PRO A 219 3.46 15.76 -9.23
N PRO A 220 3.77 16.14 -10.50
CA PRO A 220 3.66 17.48 -11.10
C PRO A 220 2.51 17.61 -12.13
N TRP A 221 1.51 18.42 -11.80
CA TRP A 221 0.44 18.79 -12.73
C TRP A 221 0.56 20.28 -13.15
N LYS A 222 0.49 20.56 -14.46
CA LYS A 222 0.62 21.92 -15.05
C LYS A 222 -0.73 22.57 -15.46
N GLY A 223 -1.86 21.93 -15.14
CA GLY A 223 -3.21 22.42 -15.45
C GLY A 223 -3.79 23.45 -14.44
N LYS A 224 -4.99 23.98 -14.75
CA LYS A 224 -5.72 24.96 -13.92
C LYS A 224 -6.33 24.32 -12.68
N ARG A 225 -6.09 24.83 -11.46
CA ARG A 225 -6.73 24.31 -10.23
C ARG A 225 -8.27 24.18 -10.35
N GLY A 226 -8.76 22.93 -10.31
CA GLY A 226 -10.14 22.42 -10.42
C GLY A 226 -10.18 20.92 -10.80
N ILE A 227 -9.42 20.04 -10.11
CA ILE A 227 -8.26 19.25 -10.63
C ILE A 227 -8.50 17.76 -10.96
N PHE A 228 -9.65 17.13 -10.75
CA PHE A 228 -9.67 15.66 -10.75
C PHE A 228 -10.36 14.97 -11.93
N ASP A 229 -11.42 15.51 -12.54
CA ASP A 229 -12.03 14.87 -13.72
C ASP A 229 -11.11 14.95 -14.96
N GLU A 230 -10.49 16.11 -15.21
CA GLU A 230 -9.53 16.27 -16.31
C GLU A 230 -8.28 15.40 -16.11
N ARG A 231 -7.77 15.32 -14.87
CA ARG A 231 -6.58 14.52 -14.54
C ARG A 231 -6.88 13.03 -14.58
N TRP A 232 -8.06 12.61 -14.14
CA TRP A 232 -8.56 11.25 -14.27
C TRP A 232 -8.70 10.83 -15.73
N ASN A 233 -9.32 11.67 -16.56
CA ASN A 233 -9.42 11.44 -18.00
C ASN A 233 -8.04 11.38 -18.66
N PHE A 234 -7.13 12.30 -18.30
CA PHE A 234 -5.75 12.25 -18.75
C PHE A 234 -5.10 10.91 -18.41
N TRP A 235 -5.14 10.46 -17.15
CA TRP A 235 -4.56 9.16 -16.76
C TRP A 235 -5.17 7.98 -17.51
N LYS A 236 -6.50 7.97 -17.70
CA LYS A 236 -7.22 6.97 -18.49
C LYS A 236 -6.70 6.93 -19.93
N GLU A 237 -6.54 8.08 -20.57
CA GLU A 237 -5.95 8.20 -21.91
C GLU A 237 -4.48 7.73 -21.94
N GLN A 238 -3.68 8.07 -20.92
CA GLN A 238 -2.29 7.64 -20.84
C GLN A 238 -2.15 6.12 -20.70
N PHE A 239 -2.99 5.48 -19.89
CA PHE A 239 -3.03 4.02 -19.82
C PHE A 239 -3.42 3.40 -21.17
N GLY A 240 -4.39 3.99 -21.88
CA GLY A 240 -4.76 3.57 -23.24
C GLY A 240 -3.59 3.69 -24.22
N ASP A 241 -2.87 4.81 -24.19
CA ASP A 241 -1.71 5.04 -25.05
C ASP A 241 -0.58 4.04 -24.78
N ILE A 242 -0.27 3.76 -23.50
CA ILE A 242 0.71 2.74 -23.12
C ILE A 242 0.29 1.35 -23.60
N ALA A 243 -1.00 1.02 -23.49
CA ALA A 243 -1.52 -0.29 -23.88
C ALA A 243 -1.41 -0.56 -25.39
N GLU A 244 -1.50 0.47 -26.24
CA GLU A 244 -1.58 0.33 -27.70
C GLU A 244 -0.29 0.73 -28.44
N HIS A 245 0.47 1.70 -27.92
CA HIS A 245 1.56 2.34 -28.69
C HIS A 245 2.95 2.27 -28.05
N GLU A 246 3.07 1.81 -26.80
CA GLU A 246 4.37 1.82 -26.12
C GLU A 246 5.12 0.49 -26.29
N ASP A 247 6.14 0.49 -27.14
CA ASP A 247 6.98 -0.67 -27.41
C ASP A 247 8.19 -0.78 -26.47
N ALA A 248 8.44 0.21 -25.61
CA ALA A 248 9.57 0.18 -24.68
C ALA A 248 9.30 -0.66 -23.42
N CYS A 249 8.06 -1.07 -23.16
CA CYS A 249 7.67 -1.83 -21.97
C CYS A 249 7.25 -3.27 -22.31
N GLU A 250 7.16 -4.11 -21.28
CA GLU A 250 6.76 -5.51 -21.43
C GLU A 250 5.27 -5.67 -21.79
N ASP A 251 4.92 -6.77 -22.47
CA ASP A 251 3.52 -7.08 -22.82
C ASP A 251 2.60 -7.17 -21.60
N SER A 252 3.13 -7.67 -20.48
CA SER A 252 2.43 -7.75 -19.20
C SER A 252 2.02 -6.35 -18.69
N VAL A 253 2.88 -5.35 -18.94
CA VAL A 253 2.67 -3.95 -18.56
C VAL A 253 1.60 -3.32 -19.44
N ARG A 254 1.65 -3.55 -20.76
CA ARG A 254 0.60 -3.12 -21.70
C ARG A 254 -0.76 -3.72 -21.34
N ALA A 255 -0.80 -5.01 -21.02
CA ALA A 255 -2.02 -5.68 -20.59
C ALA A 255 -2.56 -5.09 -19.27
N GLY A 256 -1.67 -4.81 -18.30
CA GLY A 256 -2.02 -4.16 -17.05
C GLY A 256 -2.58 -2.74 -17.26
N ALA A 257 -1.99 -1.97 -18.17
CA ALA A 257 -2.47 -0.63 -18.54
C ALA A 257 -3.86 -0.68 -19.18
N ARG A 258 -4.10 -1.62 -20.12
CA ARG A 258 -5.42 -1.82 -20.73
C ARG A 258 -6.49 -2.13 -19.69
N LEU A 259 -6.19 -3.03 -18.75
CA LEU A 259 -7.11 -3.37 -17.67
C LEU A 259 -7.35 -2.17 -16.73
N ALA A 260 -6.32 -1.37 -16.44
CA ALA A 260 -6.46 -0.18 -15.62
C ALA A 260 -7.41 0.85 -16.26
N ALA A 261 -7.24 1.15 -17.54
CA ALA A 261 -8.14 2.04 -18.28
C ALA A 261 -9.60 1.53 -18.24
N GLN A 262 -9.81 0.22 -18.42
CA GLN A 262 -11.13 -0.40 -18.33
C GLN A 262 -11.75 -0.23 -16.93
N LYS A 263 -10.95 -0.44 -15.87
CA LYS A 263 -11.42 -0.27 -14.48
C LYS A 263 -11.79 1.18 -14.16
N MET A 264 -11.14 2.15 -14.79
CA MET A 264 -11.50 3.55 -14.66
C MET A 264 -12.86 3.86 -15.31
N ILE A 265 -13.13 3.28 -16.48
CA ILE A 265 -14.45 3.40 -17.16
C ILE A 265 -15.57 2.77 -16.33
N GLU A 266 -15.32 1.59 -15.76
CA GLU A 266 -16.28 0.91 -14.88
C GLU A 266 -16.60 1.73 -13.61
N ALA A 267 -15.58 2.36 -13.03
CA ALA A 267 -15.74 3.23 -11.87
C ALA A 267 -16.63 4.45 -12.17
N GLU A 268 -16.46 5.07 -13.34
CA GLU A 268 -17.30 6.19 -13.81
C GLU A 268 -18.77 5.78 -13.98
N SER A 269 -19.01 4.58 -14.51
CA SER A 269 -20.36 4.11 -14.83
C SER A 269 -21.15 3.62 -13.61
N SER A 270 -20.47 3.38 -12.48
CA SER A 270 -21.07 2.83 -11.26
C SER A 270 -21.72 3.90 -10.36
N ASP A 271 -21.58 5.19 -10.70
CA ASP A 271 -22.14 6.33 -9.98
C ASP A 271 -23.42 6.88 -10.62
N ASP A 272 -23.84 6.36 -11.79
CA ASP A 272 -25.06 6.76 -12.51
C ASP A 272 -26.33 5.97 -12.05
N VAL A 273 -26.29 5.27 -10.90
CA VAL A 273 -27.40 4.49 -10.33
C VAL A 273 -27.74 4.91 -8.90
#